data_AF-A0A8F8AXS1-F1
#
_entry.id   AF-A0A8F8AXS1-F1
#
_cell.length_a   1.000
_cell.length_b   1.000
_cell.length_c   1.000
_cell.angle_alpha   90.00
_cell.angle_beta   90.00
_cell.angle_gamma   90.00
#
_symmetry.space_group_name_H-M   'P 1'
#
loop_
_entity.id
_entity.type
_entity.pdbx_description
1 polymer ?
#
loop_
_entity_poly.entity_id
_entity_poly.type
_entity_poly.pdbx_seq_one_letter_code
_entity_poly.pdbx_strand_id
1 'polypeptide(L)'
;MNMDVQTLFIALAFLLAPVFCFREAWKGWRTGTVDKIVKNAQEPVYIHRHADPIQYWIYLFLYAGCGFLFTGMIIYFIFYR
;
A
#
# COMPACT_ATOMS: atom_id res chain seq x y z
N MET A 1 30.80 -6.74 -7.12
CA MET A 1 30.28 -5.56 -6.40
C MET A 1 29.41 -6.09 -5.27
N ASN A 2 29.86 -6.03 -4.02
CA ASN A 2 28.98 -6.31 -2.88
C ASN A 2 27.94 -5.20 -2.86
N MET A 3 26.72 -5.49 -3.31
CA MET A 3 25.59 -4.63 -2.99
C MET A 3 25.51 -4.59 -1.47
N ASP A 4 25.71 -3.41 -0.89
CA ASP A 4 25.64 -3.24 0.55
C ASP A 4 24.28 -3.80 1.04
N VAL A 5 24.30 -4.59 2.11
CA VAL A 5 23.11 -5.34 2.58
C VAL A 5 21.96 -4.38 2.86
N GLN A 6 22.26 -3.15 3.31
CA GLN A 6 21.24 -2.12 3.52
C GLN A 6 20.59 -1.70 2.21
N THR A 7 21.37 -1.54 1.14
CA THR A 7 20.85 -1.18 -0.19
C THR A 7 19.93 -2.25 -0.75
N LEU A 8 20.29 -3.54 -0.60
CA LEU A 8 19.41 -4.67 -0.96
C LEU A 8 18.11 -4.67 -0.14
N PHE A 9 18.21 -4.41 1.17
CA PHE A 9 17.05 -4.37 2.05
C PHE A 9 16.09 -3.23 1.70
N ILE A 10 16.64 -2.03 1.41
CA ILE A 10 15.87 -0.86 0.99
C ILE A 10 15.19 -1.12 -0.36
N ALA A 11 15.91 -1.71 -1.33
CA ALA A 11 15.34 -2.05 -2.63
C ALA A 11 14.19 -3.06 -2.51
N LEU A 12 14.36 -4.09 -1.69
CA LEU A 12 13.31 -5.08 -1.41
C LEU A 12 12.10 -4.44 -0.71
N ALA A 13 12.32 -3.60 0.30
CA ALA A 13 11.24 -2.88 0.98
C ALA A 13 10.45 -1.99 0.01
N PHE A 14 11.14 -1.29 -0.90
CA PHE A 14 10.52 -0.47 -1.94
C PHE A 14 9.74 -1.28 -2.96
N LEU A 15 10.19 -2.48 -3.33
CA LEU A 15 9.45 -3.40 -4.22
C LEU A 15 8.22 -4.00 -3.54
N LEU A 16 8.30 -4.29 -2.24
CA LEU A 16 7.20 -4.87 -1.47
C LEU A 16 6.10 -3.85 -1.15
N ALA A 17 6.45 -2.57 -0.98
CA ALA A 17 5.49 -1.49 -0.70
C ALA A 17 4.33 -1.40 -1.71
N PRO A 18 4.54 -1.31 -3.05
CA PRO A 18 3.44 -1.27 -4.00
C PRO A 18 2.65 -2.59 -4.02
N VAL A 19 3.32 -3.74 -3.89
CA VAL A 19 2.64 -5.05 -3.83
C VAL A 19 1.70 -5.13 -2.63
N PHE A 20 2.14 -4.64 -1.47
CA PHE A 20 1.30 -4.54 -0.28
C PHE A 20 0.11 -3.60 -0.49
N CYS A 21 0.34 -2.40 -1.02
CA CYS A 21 -0.71 -1.43 -1.32
C CYS A 21 -1.76 -1.98 -2.29
N PHE A 22 -1.34 -2.64 -3.38
CA PHE A 22 -2.27 -3.26 -4.32
C PHE A 22 -3.01 -4.44 -3.73
N ARG A 23 -2.36 -5.24 -2.88
CA ARG A 23 -3.00 -6.36 -2.17
C ARG A 23 -4.12 -5.87 -1.26
N GLU A 24 -3.88 -4.83 -0.46
CA GLU A 24 -4.91 -4.26 0.43
C GLU A 24 -6.03 -3.58 -0.35
N ALA A 25 -5.71 -2.87 -1.44
CA ALA A 25 -6.73 -2.31 -2.34
C ALA A 25 -7.58 -3.42 -2.99
N TRP A 26 -6.97 -4.50 -3.46
CA TRP A 26 -7.67 -5.62 -4.09
C TRP A 26 -8.54 -6.39 -3.11
N LYS A 27 -8.00 -6.69 -1.91
CA LYS A 27 -8.75 -7.29 -0.80
C LYS A 27 -9.94 -6.40 -0.45
N GLY A 28 -9.70 -5.11 -0.24
CA GLY A 28 -10.72 -4.11 0.05
C GLY A 28 -11.85 -4.10 -0.99
N TRP A 29 -11.48 -4.11 -2.27
CA TRP A 29 -12.44 -4.18 -3.38
C TRP A 29 -13.29 -5.46 -3.36
N ARG A 30 -12.68 -6.62 -3.08
CA ARG A 30 -13.35 -7.93 -3.11
C ARG A 30 -14.23 -8.17 -1.90
N THR A 31 -13.80 -7.79 -0.70
CA THR A 31 -14.53 -8.06 0.55
C THR A 31 -15.42 -6.91 0.99
N GLY A 32 -15.23 -5.70 0.43
CA GLY A 32 -15.95 -4.50 0.86
C GLY A 32 -15.47 -3.99 2.23
N THR A 33 -14.27 -4.40 2.66
CA THR A 33 -13.68 -4.05 3.96
C THR A 33 -12.24 -3.60 3.79
N VAL A 34 -11.91 -2.38 4.21
CA VAL A 34 -10.54 -1.83 4.11
C VAL A 34 -9.96 -1.65 5.50
N ASP A 35 -8.72 -2.07 5.69
CA ASP A 35 -8.00 -1.94 6.95
C ASP A 35 -7.67 -0.46 7.20
N LYS A 36 -7.98 0.04 8.40
CA LYS A 36 -7.67 1.39 8.84
C LYS A 36 -6.53 1.34 9.85
N ILE A 37 -5.38 1.88 9.48
CA ILE A 37 -4.25 1.99 10.40
C ILE A 37 -4.53 3.15 11.37
N VAL A 38 -4.96 2.82 12.58
CA VAL A 38 -5.20 3.79 13.66
C VAL A 38 -4.06 3.72 14.67
N LYS A 39 -3.43 4.87 14.94
CA LYS A 39 -2.37 4.97 15.95
C LYS A 39 -2.95 4.62 17.33
N ASN A 40 -2.30 3.71 18.04
CA ASN A 40 -2.69 3.21 19.38
C ASN A 40 -3.96 2.33 19.44
N ALA A 41 -4.43 1.78 18.32
CA ALA A 41 -5.49 0.78 18.38
C ALA A 41 -4.93 -0.58 18.83
N GLN A 42 -5.48 -1.16 19.90
CA GLN A 42 -5.19 -2.53 20.34
C GLN A 42 -5.77 -3.58 19.39
N GLU A 43 -6.85 -3.23 18.68
CA GLU A 43 -7.54 -4.10 17.73
C GLU A 43 -7.48 -3.51 16.32
N PRO A 44 -7.36 -4.36 15.27
CA PRO A 44 -7.39 -3.91 13.89
C PRO A 44 -8.76 -3.30 13.56
N VAL A 45 -8.76 -2.03 13.18
CA VAL A 45 -9.99 -1.30 12.83
C VAL A 45 -10.27 -1.51 11.34
N TYR A 46 -11.43 -2.09 11.01
CA TYR A 46 -11.86 -2.29 9.63
C TYR A 46 -12.95 -1.29 9.26
N ILE A 47 -12.85 -0.70 8.08
CA ILE A 47 -13.88 0.16 7.49
C ILE A 47 -14.71 -0.68 6.53
N HIS A 48 -16.00 -0.83 6.83
CA HIS A 48 -16.95 -1.53 5.98
C HIS A 48 -17.62 -0.57 4.99
N ARG A 49 -17.80 -1.00 3.74
CA ARG A 49 -18.49 -0.23 2.70
C ARG A 49 -19.90 0.20 3.09
N HIS A 50 -20.60 -0.64 3.86
CA HIS A 50 -21.99 -0.40 4.28
C HIS A 50 -22.12 0.54 5.47
N ALA A 51 -21.11 0.60 6.35
CA ALA A 51 -21.14 1.46 7.53
C ALA A 51 -20.72 2.89 7.15
N ASP A 52 -19.55 3.03 6.53
CA ASP A 52 -18.95 4.32 6.19
C ASP A 52 -18.46 4.31 4.73
N PRO A 53 -19.36 4.49 3.74
CA PRO A 53 -19.03 4.34 2.33
C PRO A 53 -17.97 5.34 1.87
N ILE A 54 -18.04 6.60 2.32
CA ILE A 54 -17.09 7.64 1.93
C ILE A 54 -15.69 7.31 2.44
N GLN A 55 -15.54 6.93 3.71
CA GLN A 55 -14.25 6.55 4.26
C GLN A 55 -13.70 5.29 3.56
N TYR A 56 -14.54 4.30 3.30
CA TYR A 56 -14.15 3.10 2.55
C TYR A 56 -13.53 3.47 1.19
N TRP A 57 -14.20 4.32 0.41
CA TRP A 57 -13.71 4.73 -0.91
C TRP A 57 -12.43 5.55 -0.82
N ILE A 58 -12.31 6.47 0.14
CA ILE A 58 -11.09 7.26 0.36
C ILE A 58 -9.90 6.35 0.65
N TYR A 59 -10.03 5.41 1.59
CA TYR A 59 -8.94 4.50 1.93
C TYR A 59 -8.60 3.55 0.78
N LEU A 60 -9.61 3.05 0.06
CA LEU A 60 -9.40 2.21 -1.12
C LEU A 60 -8.60 2.96 -2.20
N PHE A 61 -8.99 4.19 -2.52
CA PHE A 61 -8.26 5.02 -3.50
C PHE A 61 -6.89 5.44 -2.98
N LEU A 62 -6.73 5.63 -1.67
CA LEU A 62 -5.43 5.92 -1.06
C LEU A 62 -4.47 4.73 -1.23
N TYR A 63 -4.90 3.50 -0.93
CA TYR A 63 -4.08 2.31 -1.14
C TYR A 63 -3.74 2.10 -2.62
N ALA A 64 -4.72 2.22 -3.51
CA ALA A 64 -4.47 2.11 -4.95
C ALA A 64 -3.51 3.21 -5.45
N GLY A 65 -3.76 4.46 -5.05
CA GLY A 65 -2.94 5.62 -5.42
C GLY A 65 -1.51 5.49 -4.92
N CYS A 66 -1.30 5.10 -3.66
CA CYS A 66 0.04 4.81 -3.13
C CYS A 66 0.72 3.69 -3.94
N GLY A 67 0.01 2.61 -4.27
CA GLY A 67 0.54 1.53 -5.11
C GLY A 67 1.04 2.03 -6.47
N PHE A 68 0.25 2.87 -7.15
CA PHE A 68 0.66 3.49 -8.42
C PHE A 68 1.84 4.44 -8.26
N LEU A 69 1.87 5.27 -7.22
CA LEU A 69 2.98 6.20 -6.97
C LEU A 69 4.30 5.45 -6.71
N PHE A 70 4.28 4.41 -5.87
CA PHE A 70 5.47 3.60 -5.62
C PHE A 70 5.93 2.86 -6.89
N THR A 71 5.00 2.32 -7.68
CA THR A 71 5.32 1.67 -8.95
C THR A 71 5.92 2.67 -9.96
N GLY A 72 5.33 3.86 -10.08
CA GLY A 72 5.84 4.93 -10.94
C GLY A 72 7.23 5.39 -10.52
N MET A 73 7.48 5.52 -9.21
CA MET A 73 8.81 5.83 -8.68
C MET A 73 9.83 4.75 -9.02
N ILE A 74 9.48 3.47 -8.88
CA ILE A 74 10.38 2.36 -9.22
C ILE A 74 10.75 2.41 -10.72
N ILE A 75 9.74 2.57 -11.59
CA ILE A 75 9.98 2.70 -13.04
C ILE A 75 10.88 3.90 -13.32
N TYR A 76 10.61 5.05 -12.71
CA TYR A 76 11.44 6.24 -12.86
C TYR A 76 12.90 5.97 -12.43
N PHE A 77 13.11 5.35 -11.26
CA PHE A 77 14.45 5.04 -10.75
C PHE A 77 15.20 3.98 -11.57
N ILE A 78 14.51 3.11 -12.32
CA ILE A 78 15.13 2.08 -13.16
C ILE A 78 15.50 2.65 -14.55
N PHE A 79 14.61 3.45 -15.14
CA PHE A 79 14.73 3.85 -16.55
C PHE A 79 15.22 5.29 -16.77
N TYR A 80 15.02 6.17 -15.80
CA TYR A 80 15.31 7.61 -15.91
C TYR A 80 16.31 8.12 -14.87
N ARG A 81 16.89 7.22 -14.09
CA ARG A 81 18.07 7.48 -13.26
C ARG A 81 19.34 7.35 -14.09
#